data_AF-Q8MPS6-F1
#
_entry.id   AF-Q8MPS6-F1
#
_cell.length_a   1.000
_cell.length_b   1.000
_cell.length_c   1.000
_cell.angle_alpha   90.00
_cell.angle_beta   90.00
_cell.angle_gamma   90.00
#
_symmetry.space_group_name_H-M   'P 1'
#
loop_
_entity.id
_entity.type
_entity.pdbx_description
1 polymer ?
#
loop_
_entity_poly.entity_id
_entity_poly.type
_entity_poly.pdbx_seq_one_letter_code
_entity_poly.pdbx_strand_id
1 'polypeptide(L)' 'MNQDQIRIIIKGFFSFNTEISSMRNHLRDFLIQIKEHNGEDTSDLYLEEREAEIQQAQQRKRDVPGILKPDEVEDEDMR' A
#
# COMPACT_ATOMS: atom_id res chain seq x y z
N MET A 1 -18.07 -2.66 15.69
CA MET A 1 -18.62 -2.45 14.32
C MET A 1 -20.15 -2.57 14.36
N ASN A 2 -20.90 -1.70 13.67
CA ASN A 2 -22.39 -1.74 13.68
C ASN A 2 -22.97 -2.48 12.45
N GLN A 3 -24.28 -2.77 12.47
CA GLN A 3 -24.93 -3.54 11.40
C GLN A 3 -24.89 -2.87 10.02
N ASP A 4 -24.95 -1.53 9.96
CA ASP A 4 -24.90 -0.82 8.69
C ASP A 4 -23.50 -0.87 8.07
N GLN A 5 -22.45 -0.78 8.88
CA GLN A 5 -21.06 -0.98 8.45
C GLN A 5 -20.86 -2.38 7.88
N ILE A 6 -21.35 -3.42 8.56
CA ILE A 6 -21.31 -4.82 8.07
C ILE A 6 -21.99 -4.92 6.69
N ARG A 7 -23.16 -4.30 6.54
CA ARG A 7 -23.90 -4.32 5.26
C ARG A 7 -23.12 -3.63 4.14
N ILE A 8 -22.48 -2.50 4.41
CA ILE A 8 -21.67 -1.78 3.43
C ILE A 8 -20.47 -2.63 2.99
N ILE A 9 -19.77 -3.25 3.95
CA ILE A 9 -18.62 -4.12 3.68
C ILE A 9 -19.02 -5.29 2.78
N ILE A 10 -20.13 -5.99 3.12
CA ILE A 10 -20.62 -7.11 2.32
C ILE A 10 -20.95 -6.67 0.90
N LYS A 11 -21.62 -5.53 0.72
CA LYS A 11 -21.91 -4.98 -0.61
C LYS A 11 -20.64 -4.67 -1.39
N GLY A 12 -19.62 -4.10 -0.74
CA GLY A 12 -18.33 -3.79 -1.36
C GLY A 12 -17.64 -5.02 -1.95
N PHE A 13 -17.73 -6.20 -1.31
CA PHE A 13 -17.16 -7.43 -1.88
C PHE A 13 -17.77 -7.80 -3.24
N PHE A 14 -19.08 -7.58 -3.43
CA PHE A 14 -19.70 -7.82 -4.74
C PHE A 14 -19.41 -6.68 -5.72
N SER A 15 -19.36 -5.44 -5.25
CA SER A 15 -19.09 -4.27 -6.10
C SER A 15 -17.66 -4.24 -6.67
N PHE A 16 -16.68 -4.79 -5.95
CA PHE A 16 -15.27 -4.74 -6.33
C PHE A 16 -14.72 -6.09 -6.85
N ASN A 17 -15.58 -7.08 -7.11
CA ASN A 17 -15.15 -8.44 -7.49
C ASN A 17 -14.53 -8.56 -8.89
N THR A 18 -14.59 -7.52 -9.71
CA THR A 18 -14.00 -7.52 -11.06
C THR A 18 -12.60 -6.92 -11.09
N GLU A 19 -12.26 -6.06 -10.13
CA GLU A 19 -10.99 -5.33 -10.10
C GLU A 19 -10.17 -5.75 -8.88
N ILE A 20 -9.08 -6.50 -9.12
CA ILE A 20 -8.22 -7.06 -8.07
C ILE A 20 -7.71 -5.98 -7.13
N SER A 21 -7.26 -4.84 -7.67
CA SER A 21 -6.75 -3.71 -6.89
C SER A 21 -7.80 -3.14 -5.95
N SER A 22 -9.04 -2.97 -6.43
CA SER A 22 -10.16 -2.47 -5.64
C SER A 22 -10.58 -3.48 -4.56
N MET A 23 -10.64 -4.77 -4.90
CA MET A 23 -10.94 -5.84 -3.94
C MET A 23 -9.88 -5.90 -2.82
N ARG A 24 -8.60 -5.84 -3.17
CA ARG A 24 -7.49 -5.83 -2.21
C ARG A 24 -7.58 -4.64 -1.25
N ASN A 25 -7.85 -3.45 -1.76
CA ASN A 25 -8.00 -2.26 -0.92
C ASN A 25 -9.21 -2.39 0.01
N HIS A 26 -10.35 -2.85 -0.50
CA HIS A 26 -11.55 -3.07 0.32
C HIS A 26 -11.34 -4.12 1.41
N LEU A 27 -10.62 -5.20 1.10
CA LEU A 27 -10.21 -6.21 2.08
C LEU A 27 -9.30 -5.62 3.15
N ARG A 28 -8.32 -4.79 2.77
CA ARG A 28 -7.41 -4.12 3.71
C ARG A 28 -8.19 -3.25 4.69
N ASP A 29 -9.08 -2.39 4.18
CA ASP A 29 -9.91 -1.50 5.00
C ASP A 29 -10.79 -2.28 5.97
N PHE A 30 -11.35 -3.42 5.53
CA PHE A 30 -12.13 -4.29 6.39
C PHE A 30 -11.29 -4.92 7.52
N LEU A 31 -10.10 -5.41 7.19
CA LEU A 31 -9.19 -6.03 8.18
C LEU A 31 -8.67 -5.00 9.20
N ILE A 32 -8.37 -3.77 8.76
CA ILE A 32 -8.02 -2.65 9.65
C ILE A 32 -9.16 -2.40 10.62
N GLN A 33 -10.39 -2.24 10.13
CA GLN A 33 -11.56 -1.97 10.99
C GLN A 33 -11.79 -3.07 12.04
N ILE A 34 -11.57 -4.35 11.70
CA ILE A 34 -11.68 -5.45 12.67
C ILE A 34 -10.58 -5.35 13.73
N LYS A 35 -9.33 -5.18 13.29
CA LYS A 35 -8.18 -5.12 14.20
C LYS A 35 -8.25 -3.92 15.14
N GLU A 36 -8.58 -2.74 14.63
CA GLU A 36 -8.79 -1.54 15.45
C GLU A 36 -9.91 -1.74 16.47
N HIS A 37 -11.00 -2.40 16.08
CA HIS A 37 -12.07 -2.73 17.00
C HIS A 37 -11.63 -3.68 18.12
N ASN A 38 -10.71 -4.59 17.83
CA ASN A 38 -10.15 -5.55 18.78
C ASN A 38 -8.94 -5.01 19.57
N GLY A 39 -8.42 -3.83 19.22
CA GLY A 39 -7.20 -3.27 19.82
C GLY A 39 -5.91 -3.96 19.35
N GLU A 40 -5.92 -4.56 18.16
CA GLU A 40 -4.79 -5.25 17.53
C GLU A 40 -3.95 -4.32 16.62
N ASP A 41 -2.67 -4.64 16.41
CA ASP A 41 -1.78 -3.90 15.52
C ASP A 41 -2.11 -4.11 14.03
N THR A 42 -2.18 -3.00 13.28
CA THR A 42 -2.51 -2.94 11.85
C THR A 42 -1.30 -2.70 10.94
N SER A 43 -0.10 -2.53 11.51
CA SER A 43 1.12 -2.15 10.79
C SER A 43 1.42 -3.01 9.57
N ASP A 44 1.17 -4.32 9.65
CA ASP A 44 1.44 -5.27 8.56
C ASP A 44 0.56 -5.05 7.31
N LEU A 45 -0.62 -4.45 7.46
CA LEU A 45 -1.56 -4.25 6.36
C LEU A 45 -1.13 -3.15 5.38
N TYR A 46 -0.13 -2.34 5.74
CA TYR A 46 0.38 -1.20 4.96
C TYR A 46 1.74 -1.46 4.31
N LEU A 47 2.31 -2.67 4.43
CA LEU A 47 3.67 -2.96 3.96
C LEU A 47 3.84 -2.72 2.45
N GLU A 48 2.88 -3.19 1.64
CA GLU A 48 2.94 -3.03 0.18
C GLU A 48 2.87 -1.56 -0.25
N GLU A 49 2.07 -0.73 0.44
CA GLU A 49 1.98 0.71 0.14
C GLU A 49 3.26 1.43 0.54
N ARG A 50 3.85 1.09 1.69
CA ARG A 50 5.14 1.64 2.12
C ARG A 50 6.27 1.28 1.15
N GLU A 51 6.30 0.04 0.66
CA GLU A 51 7.28 -0.38 -0.35
C GLU A 51 7.13 0.42 -1.64
N ALA A 52 5.90 0.62 -2.12
CA ALA A 52 5.62 1.43 -3.29
C ALA A 52 6.03 2.91 -3.11
N GLU A 53 5.79 3.50 -1.94
CA GLU A 53 6.22 4.85 -1.60
C GLU A 53 7.75 4.99 -1.57
N ILE A 54 8.46 4.01 -0.99
CA ILE A 54 9.92 3.97 -0.96
C ILE A 54 10.49 3.88 -2.38
N GLN A 55 9.95 3.01 -3.22
CA GLN A 55 10.36 2.86 -4.62
C GLN A 55 10.13 4.15 -5.40
N GLN A 56 8.96 4.79 -5.25
CA GLN A 56 8.68 6.08 -5.89
C GLN A 56 9.61 7.19 -5.39
N ALA A 57 9.94 7.21 -4.10
CA ALA A 57 10.87 8.19 -3.53
C ALA A 57 12.29 7.98 -4.08
N GLN A 58 12.73 6.72 -4.25
CA GLN A 58 14.00 6.38 -4.89
C GLN A 58 14.02 6.80 -6.36
N GLN A 59 12.95 6.53 -7.12
CA GLN A 59 12.85 6.95 -8.52
C GLN A 59 12.91 8.49 -8.65
N ARG A 60 12.17 9.22 -7.81
CA ARG A 60 12.21 10.70 -7.79
C ARG A 60 13.61 11.24 -7.49
N LYS A 61 14.41 10.57 -6.67
CA LYS A 61 15.81 10.96 -6.43
C LYS A 61 16.68 10.75 -7.67
N ARG A 62 16.42 9.69 -8.45
CA ARG A 62 17.12 9.40 -9.72
C ARG A 62 16.79 10.43 -10.81
N ASP A 63 15.54 10.92 -10.84
CA ASP A 63 15.06 11.83 -11.88
C ASP A 63 15.50 13.30 -11.69
N VAL A 64 16.15 13.63 -10.57
CA VAL A 64 16.65 15.00 -10.28
C VAL A 64 18.15 15.08 -10.59
N PRO A 65 18.56 15.83 -11.63
CA PRO A 65 19.97 16.04 -11.94
C PRO A 65 20.73 16.63 -10.74
N GLY A 66 21.80 15.95 -10.30
CA GLY A 66 22.69 16.41 -9.23
C GLY A 66 22.37 15.92 -7.81
N ILE A 67 21.36 15.06 -7.61
CA ILE A 67 21.05 14.44 -6.30
C ILE A 67 21.83 13.15 -6.03
N LEU A 68 22.22 12.42 -7.08
CA LEU A 68 23.06 11.21 -6.96
C LEU A 68 24.51 11.63 -6.68
N LYS A 69 25.14 11.03 -5.66
CA LYS A 69 26.58 11.24 -5.45
C LYS A 69 27.35 10.52 -6.57
N PRO A 70 28.49 11.05 -7.04
CA PRO A 70 29.30 10.41 -8.10
C PRO A 70 29.59 8.93 -7.84
N ASP A 71 29.82 8.56 -6.57
CA ASP A 71 30.12 7.18 -6.13
C ASP A 71 28.91 6.21 -6.25
N GLU A 72 27.68 6.73 -6.39
CA GLU A 72 26.45 5.91 -6.57
C GLU A 72 26.10 5.69 -8.05
N VAL A 73 26.83 6.34 -8.97
CA VAL A 73 26.62 6.23 -10.42
C VAL A 73 27.43 5.08 -11.01
N GLU A 74 28.57 4.71 -10.40
CA GLU A 74 29.50 3.70 -10.93
C GLU A 74 29.06 2.24 -10.69
N ASP A 75 28.18 1.96 -9.72
CA ASP A 75 27.76 0.59 -9.40
C ASP A 75 26.77 -0.02 -10.43
N GLU A 76 26.09 0.79 -11.26
CA GLU A 76 25.11 0.29 -12.24
C GLU A 76 25.63 0.24 -13.70
N ASP A 77 26.70 0.94 -14.08
CA ASP A 77 27.31 0.81 -15.43
C ASP A 77 28.17 -0.48 -15.59
N MET A 78 28.32 -1.26 -14.51
CA MET A 78 29.07 -2.53 -14.49
C MET A 78 28.19 -3.78 -14.39
N ARG A 79 26.90 -3.70 -14.75
CA ARG A 79 25.98 -4.86 -14.79
C ARG A 79 25.30 -5.10 -16.14
#